data_AF-A0A2G6EDA0-F1
#
_entry.id   AF-A0A2G6EDA0-F1
#
_cell.length_a   1.000
_cell.length_b   1.000
_cell.length_c   1.000
_cell.angle_alpha   90.00
_cell.angle_beta   90.00
_cell.angle_gamma   90.00
#
_symmetry.space_group_name_H-M   'P 1'
#
loop_
_entity.id
_entity.type
_entity.pdbx_description
1 polymer ?
#
loop_
_entity_poly.entity_id
_entity_poly.type
_entity_poly.pdbx_seq_one_letter_code
_entity_poly.pdbx_strand_id
1 'polypeptide(L)'
;MQLALAAGEVTSMETVNVPATPFEYSVDGYSYQWGMGNNQLLDAFVADGHRFGYASSANRVELRRGDTVNVSTGEPCGLFAERIDETADAQALAPDYPSDGSDTGNCDLSALLASRVINRGAVDLFSNMRPDAGNIERLDYIFDYGLLSPIDRDALGSGGHVMAEKSSNNPVKIAAILELDVFGNPAAYGPLIEVTASGCSDPFICYGTTDLGHSYTFLQNGFEPPQGYPTETDRSDESVGMALLPTSILGLHPGQRYYGFSVFADDVDRNLHDLSDPATFPRDTHDPDIATGDDADLYGGLSGYFLADDVVVAKGRVFIDNNADRQSDEGEPGISDLEVNVYADADGNGVFDPVQDPPMSDPIVSDLSGDFLFPALPDGMYFVVLQESDEDMPPGLQIADGINPWPISVDGNDPEPVLFAFDNLSGGGRWLGRNRWRYQRW
;
A
#
# COMPACT_ATOMS: atom_id res chain seq x y z
N MET A 1 -19.32 11.10 -29.27
CA MET A 1 -20.03 10.81 -28.02
C MET A 1 -19.04 10.00 -27.22
N GLN A 2 -18.32 10.65 -26.31
CA GLN A 2 -17.37 9.97 -25.43
C GLN A 2 -18.21 9.13 -24.48
N LEU A 3 -17.99 7.82 -24.44
CA LEU A 3 -18.61 6.97 -23.43
C LEU A 3 -18.21 7.57 -22.07
N ALA A 4 -19.18 7.77 -21.18
CA ALA A 4 -18.86 8.11 -19.81
C ALA A 4 -18.09 6.92 -19.23
N LEU A 5 -16.89 7.17 -18.71
CA LEU A 5 -16.08 6.17 -18.02
C LEU A 5 -16.86 5.70 -16.77
N ALA A 6 -16.73 4.42 -16.41
CA ALA A 6 -17.26 3.94 -15.15
C ALA A 6 -16.44 4.48 -13.96
N ALA A 7 -17.02 4.44 -12.76
CA ALA A 7 -16.35 4.96 -11.58
C ALA A 7 -15.05 4.19 -11.30
N GLY A 8 -13.94 4.93 -11.13
CA GLY A 8 -12.63 4.35 -10.84
C GLY A 8 -11.83 3.85 -12.05
N GLU A 9 -12.36 3.88 -13.28
CA GLU A 9 -11.60 3.41 -14.46
C GLU A 9 -10.29 4.19 -14.64
N VAL A 10 -9.17 3.47 -14.65
CA VAL A 10 -7.87 4.02 -14.99
C VAL A 10 -7.67 3.94 -16.50
N THR A 11 -7.35 5.07 -17.13
CA THR A 11 -7.23 5.15 -18.59
C THR A 11 -5.79 5.12 -19.09
N SER A 12 -4.83 5.50 -18.26
CA SER A 12 -3.41 5.48 -18.62
C SER A 12 -2.52 5.33 -17.39
N MET A 13 -1.35 4.73 -17.58
CA MET A 13 -0.39 4.47 -16.52
C MET A 13 0.96 5.11 -16.81
N GLU A 14 1.61 5.61 -15.75
CA GLU A 14 2.97 6.13 -15.80
C GLU A 14 3.88 5.24 -14.96
N THR A 15 4.98 4.78 -15.56
CA THR A 15 5.94 3.91 -14.90
C THR A 15 7.35 4.48 -14.89
N VAL A 16 8.10 4.20 -13.84
CA VAL A 16 9.53 4.47 -13.76
C VAL A 16 10.31 3.16 -13.96
N ASN A 17 11.25 3.17 -14.91
CA ASN A 17 12.13 2.03 -15.16
C ASN A 17 13.30 2.02 -14.18
N VAL A 18 13.47 0.91 -13.47
CA VAL A 18 14.62 0.65 -12.59
C VAL A 18 15.33 -0.61 -13.09
N PRO A 19 16.67 -0.61 -13.22
CA PRO A 19 17.41 -1.80 -13.61
C PRO A 19 17.05 -2.99 -12.73
N ALA A 20 16.75 -4.10 -13.37
CA ALA A 20 16.44 -5.35 -12.74
C ALA A 20 17.75 -6.04 -12.26
N THR A 21 17.71 -6.71 -11.12
CA THR A 21 18.68 -7.67 -10.58
C THR A 21 18.65 -9.01 -11.35
N PRO A 22 19.72 -9.36 -12.08
CA PRO A 22 19.81 -10.62 -12.82
C PRO A 22 19.71 -11.86 -11.93
N PHE A 23 18.93 -12.85 -12.36
CA PHE A 23 18.81 -14.16 -11.72
C PHE A 23 18.54 -15.24 -12.78
N GLU A 24 19.11 -16.44 -12.62
CA GLU A 24 18.91 -17.53 -13.59
C GLU A 24 18.76 -18.88 -12.89
N TYR A 25 17.84 -19.70 -13.40
CA TYR A 25 17.73 -21.12 -13.06
C TYR A 25 17.38 -21.94 -14.30
N SER A 26 17.58 -23.26 -14.23
CA SER A 26 17.19 -24.17 -15.30
C SER A 26 16.41 -25.36 -14.76
N VAL A 27 15.33 -25.72 -15.45
CA VAL A 27 14.51 -26.91 -15.17
C VAL A 27 14.42 -27.72 -16.45
N ASP A 28 14.70 -29.03 -16.36
CA ASP A 28 14.65 -29.97 -17.49
C ASP A 28 15.41 -29.53 -18.75
N GLY A 29 16.50 -28.77 -18.56
CA GLY A 29 17.36 -28.29 -19.65
C GLY A 29 16.89 -26.98 -20.31
N TYR A 30 15.78 -26.41 -19.84
CA TYR A 30 15.29 -25.09 -20.25
C TYR A 30 15.72 -24.02 -19.23
N SER A 31 16.28 -22.90 -19.70
CA SER A 31 16.77 -21.82 -18.83
C SER A 31 15.79 -20.64 -18.70
N TYR A 32 15.64 -20.13 -17.49
CA TYR A 32 14.81 -18.96 -17.17
C TYR A 32 15.71 -17.84 -16.67
N GLN A 33 15.88 -16.79 -17.49
CA GLN A 33 16.78 -15.67 -17.24
C GLN A 33 15.99 -14.44 -16.83
N TRP A 34 15.89 -14.20 -15.52
CA TRP A 34 15.20 -13.06 -14.93
C TRP A 34 16.13 -11.85 -14.79
N GLY A 35 15.53 -10.67 -14.70
CA GLY A 35 16.27 -9.42 -14.53
C GLY A 35 17.12 -9.07 -15.74
N MET A 36 16.69 -9.47 -16.94
CA MET A 36 17.37 -9.16 -18.20
C MET A 36 16.92 -7.80 -18.79
N GLY A 37 16.00 -7.11 -18.12
CA GLY A 37 15.48 -5.81 -18.51
C GLY A 37 15.39 -4.85 -17.31
N ASN A 38 14.24 -4.19 -17.17
CA ASN A 38 13.94 -3.29 -16.06
C ASN A 38 12.72 -3.80 -15.29
N ASN A 39 12.71 -3.53 -13.99
CA ASN A 39 11.46 -3.44 -13.24
C ASN A 39 10.74 -2.15 -13.65
N GLN A 40 9.46 -2.26 -14.03
CA GLN A 40 8.61 -1.11 -14.31
C GLN A 40 7.83 -0.77 -13.05
N LEU A 41 8.20 0.30 -12.34
CA LEU A 41 7.51 0.69 -11.10
C LEU A 41 6.32 1.58 -11.44
N LEU A 42 5.13 1.26 -10.92
CA LEU A 42 3.96 2.15 -11.00
C LEU A 42 4.25 3.45 -10.26
N ASP A 43 4.20 4.57 -10.97
CA ASP A 43 4.51 5.91 -10.43
C ASP A 43 3.29 6.80 -10.32
N ALA A 44 2.47 6.80 -11.37
CA ALA A 44 1.22 7.53 -11.40
C ALA A 44 0.25 6.90 -12.41
N PHE A 45 -0.98 7.38 -12.42
CA PHE A 45 -1.98 7.00 -13.40
C PHE A 45 -3.01 8.11 -13.59
N VAL A 46 -3.85 8.00 -14.62
CA VAL A 46 -4.95 8.92 -14.87
C VAL A 46 -6.28 8.22 -14.68
N ALA A 47 -7.13 8.77 -13.81
CA ALA A 47 -8.51 8.35 -13.57
C ALA A 47 -9.41 9.58 -13.52
N ASP A 48 -10.59 9.51 -14.13
CA ASP A 48 -11.55 10.64 -14.24
C ASP A 48 -10.94 11.96 -14.75
N GLY A 49 -9.89 11.87 -15.57
CA GLY A 49 -9.18 13.04 -16.10
C GLY A 49 -8.20 13.72 -15.12
N HIS A 50 -8.05 13.19 -13.91
CA HIS A 50 -7.07 13.63 -12.92
C HIS A 50 -5.87 12.69 -12.90
N ARG A 51 -4.67 13.24 -12.71
CA ARG A 51 -3.45 12.45 -12.49
C ARG A 51 -3.32 12.15 -11.00
N PHE A 52 -3.08 10.90 -10.66
CA PHE A 52 -2.87 10.43 -9.31
C PHE A 52 -1.41 9.99 -9.15
N GLY A 53 -0.68 10.68 -8.29
CA GLY A 53 0.70 10.37 -7.95
C GLY A 53 0.83 9.43 -6.76
N TYR A 54 1.90 8.65 -6.74
CA TYR A 54 2.30 7.85 -5.60
C TYR A 54 2.57 8.72 -4.35
N ALA A 55 1.92 8.41 -3.23
CA ALA A 55 2.13 9.09 -1.95
C ALA A 55 2.95 8.23 -0.97
N SER A 56 2.52 6.99 -0.72
CA SER A 56 3.17 6.05 0.19
C SER A 56 2.82 4.59 -0.18
N SER A 57 3.43 3.61 0.50
CA SER A 57 3.13 2.18 0.32
C SER A 57 2.82 1.52 1.66
N ALA A 58 2.08 0.41 1.61
CA ALA A 58 1.86 -0.44 2.76
C ALA A 58 3.18 -0.86 3.41
N ASN A 59 3.21 -0.89 4.74
CA ASN A 59 4.37 -1.35 5.51
C ASN A 59 4.49 -2.88 5.43
N ARG A 60 3.36 -3.57 5.39
CA ARG A 60 3.28 -5.03 5.31
C ARG A 60 2.30 -5.45 4.23
N VAL A 61 2.67 -6.49 3.50
CA VAL A 61 1.78 -7.22 2.60
C VAL A 61 1.75 -8.67 3.03
N GLU A 62 0.58 -9.15 3.43
CA GLU A 62 0.45 -10.45 4.07
C GLU A 62 -0.57 -11.31 3.34
N LEU A 63 -0.14 -12.51 2.94
CA LEU A 63 -1.00 -13.54 2.37
C LEU A 63 -1.54 -14.42 3.49
N ARG A 64 -2.86 -14.48 3.63
CA ARG A 64 -3.52 -15.40 4.57
C ARG A 64 -3.83 -16.69 3.83
N ARG A 65 -3.07 -17.73 4.16
CA ARG A 65 -3.20 -19.04 3.53
C ARG A 65 -4.10 -19.99 4.29
N GLY A 66 -4.77 -20.85 3.54
CA GLY A 66 -5.67 -21.88 4.02
C GLY A 66 -5.39 -23.22 3.35
N ASP A 67 -4.43 -23.98 3.87
CA ASP A 67 -4.05 -25.29 3.33
C ASP A 67 -5.22 -26.27 3.20
N THR A 68 -5.33 -26.89 2.01
CA THR A 68 -6.28 -27.96 1.72
C THR A 68 -5.54 -29.22 1.28
N VAL A 69 -5.56 -30.24 2.13
CA VAL A 69 -4.80 -31.49 1.93
C VAL A 69 -5.17 -32.18 0.60
N ASN A 70 -4.16 -32.58 -0.18
CA ASN A 70 -4.25 -33.13 -1.54
C ASN A 70 -4.72 -32.16 -2.63
N VAL A 71 -5.08 -30.92 -2.27
CA VAL A 71 -5.40 -29.86 -3.23
C VAL A 71 -4.18 -28.95 -3.36
N SER A 72 -3.86 -28.22 -2.29
CA SER A 72 -2.73 -27.29 -2.24
C SER A 72 -2.33 -27.00 -0.79
N THR A 73 -1.02 -27.03 -0.51
CA THR A 73 -0.46 -26.79 0.83
C THR A 73 0.90 -26.11 0.76
N GLY A 74 1.29 -25.39 1.81
CA GLY A 74 2.59 -24.70 1.87
C GLY A 74 2.58 -23.39 1.07
N GLU A 75 3.58 -23.17 0.23
CA GLU A 75 3.76 -21.93 -0.53
C GLU A 75 3.88 -22.21 -2.04
N PRO A 76 2.80 -22.66 -2.70
CA PRO A 76 2.76 -22.71 -4.16
C PRO A 76 3.11 -21.34 -4.74
N CYS A 77 3.88 -21.37 -5.82
CA CYS A 77 4.32 -20.20 -6.55
C CYS A 77 3.67 -20.21 -7.93
N GLY A 78 2.79 -19.24 -8.17
CA GLY A 78 2.22 -18.91 -9.48
C GLY A 78 2.55 -17.47 -9.82
N LEU A 79 3.14 -17.23 -10.99
CA LEU A 79 3.63 -15.92 -11.41
C LEU A 79 3.31 -15.67 -12.88
N PHE A 80 3.17 -14.40 -13.24
CA PHE A 80 3.36 -13.95 -14.62
C PHE A 80 4.44 -12.86 -14.68
N ALA A 81 5.19 -12.79 -15.78
CA ALA A 81 6.28 -11.84 -15.93
C ALA A 81 6.49 -11.41 -17.39
N GLU A 82 6.85 -10.14 -17.60
CA GLU A 82 7.15 -9.61 -18.93
C GLU A 82 8.35 -10.34 -19.54
N ARG A 83 8.11 -10.91 -20.72
CA ARG A 83 9.07 -11.63 -21.54
C ARG A 83 9.61 -10.71 -22.62
N ILE A 84 10.94 -10.74 -22.80
CA ILE A 84 11.64 -9.87 -23.75
C ILE A 84 12.37 -10.62 -24.86
N ASP A 85 12.75 -11.89 -24.64
CA ASP A 85 13.36 -12.73 -25.66
C ASP A 85 13.13 -14.22 -25.38
N GLU A 86 13.22 -15.04 -26.42
CA GLU A 86 13.10 -16.48 -26.33
C GLU A 86 13.98 -17.19 -27.37
N THR A 87 14.58 -18.29 -26.94
CA THR A 87 15.24 -19.28 -27.78
C THR A 87 14.65 -20.67 -27.53
N ALA A 88 15.11 -21.67 -28.29
CA ALA A 88 14.63 -23.06 -28.13
C ALA A 88 14.86 -23.63 -26.72
N ASP A 89 15.90 -23.16 -26.01
CA ASP A 89 16.35 -23.73 -24.73
C ASP A 89 16.36 -22.69 -23.59
N ALA A 90 15.88 -21.47 -23.82
CA ALA A 90 15.87 -20.42 -22.80
C ALA A 90 14.85 -19.31 -23.08
N GLN A 91 14.36 -18.67 -22.03
CA GLN A 91 13.63 -17.40 -22.12
C GLN A 91 14.24 -16.31 -21.22
N ALA A 92 14.18 -15.07 -21.70
CA ALA A 92 14.61 -13.89 -20.97
C ALA A 92 13.40 -13.07 -20.53
N LEU A 93 13.37 -12.75 -19.24
CA LEU A 93 12.31 -12.01 -18.56
C LEU A 93 12.87 -10.66 -18.09
N ALA A 94 12.11 -9.59 -18.31
CA ALA A 94 12.51 -8.24 -17.96
C ALA A 94 12.66 -8.02 -16.45
N PRO A 95 11.66 -8.37 -15.60
CA PRO A 95 11.69 -8.01 -14.18
C PRO A 95 12.52 -9.01 -13.35
N ASP A 96 12.74 -8.66 -12.09
CA ASP A 96 13.46 -9.52 -11.15
C ASP A 96 12.68 -10.79 -10.81
N TYR A 97 13.40 -11.83 -10.43
CA TYR A 97 12.78 -12.99 -9.79
C TYR A 97 12.43 -12.64 -8.34
N PRO A 98 11.16 -12.79 -7.91
CA PRO A 98 10.77 -12.62 -6.51
C PRO A 98 11.24 -13.83 -5.68
N SER A 99 12.55 -14.02 -5.51
CA SER A 99 13.09 -15.14 -4.73
C SER A 99 12.68 -15.06 -3.26
N ASP A 100 12.32 -16.19 -2.65
CA ASP A 100 12.11 -16.31 -1.21
C ASP A 100 13.42 -16.33 -0.39
N GLY A 101 14.56 -16.23 -1.06
CA GLY A 101 15.89 -16.31 -0.44
C GLY A 101 16.25 -17.70 0.09
N SER A 102 15.42 -18.72 -0.15
CA SER A 102 15.69 -20.10 0.25
C SER A 102 16.52 -20.85 -0.80
N ASP A 103 17.15 -21.95 -0.38
CA ASP A 103 17.90 -22.83 -1.29
C ASP A 103 16.97 -23.70 -2.18
N THR A 104 15.64 -23.61 -2.01
CA THR A 104 14.68 -24.41 -2.80
C THR A 104 14.42 -23.81 -4.18
N GLY A 105 14.65 -22.51 -4.34
CA GLY A 105 14.33 -21.77 -5.57
C GLY A 105 12.87 -21.33 -5.67
N ASN A 106 12.08 -21.45 -4.61
CA ASN A 106 10.70 -20.98 -4.58
C ASN A 106 10.62 -19.44 -4.67
N CYS A 107 9.40 -18.92 -4.88
CA CYS A 107 9.16 -17.48 -4.90
C CYS A 107 8.46 -16.96 -3.63
N ASP A 108 8.68 -15.69 -3.34
CA ASP A 108 7.98 -14.92 -2.32
C ASP A 108 6.90 -14.04 -2.96
N LEU A 109 5.66 -14.55 -2.99
CA LEU A 109 4.51 -13.84 -3.52
C LEU A 109 4.16 -12.59 -2.69
N SER A 110 4.41 -12.59 -1.38
CA SER A 110 4.17 -11.42 -0.53
C SER A 110 5.12 -10.28 -0.92
N ALA A 111 6.41 -10.58 -1.12
CA ALA A 111 7.39 -9.59 -1.60
C ALA A 111 7.10 -9.12 -3.02
N LEU A 112 6.62 -10.01 -3.91
CA LEU A 112 6.17 -9.62 -5.24
C LEU A 112 5.04 -8.59 -5.16
N LEU A 113 4.01 -8.88 -4.37
CA LEU A 113 2.79 -8.06 -4.25
C LEU A 113 3.04 -6.77 -3.45
N ALA A 114 4.03 -6.76 -2.55
CA ALA A 114 4.52 -5.56 -1.87
C ALA A 114 5.28 -4.61 -2.81
N SER A 115 5.93 -5.13 -3.84
CA SER A 115 6.74 -4.34 -4.76
C SER A 115 5.87 -3.41 -5.60
N ARG A 116 6.40 -2.26 -6.01
CA ARG A 116 5.73 -1.36 -6.97
C ARG A 116 5.81 -1.83 -8.44
N VAL A 117 6.32 -3.03 -8.68
CA VAL A 117 6.67 -3.51 -10.04
C VAL A 117 5.41 -4.04 -10.75
N ILE A 118 5.05 -3.44 -11.89
CA ILE A 118 3.83 -3.74 -12.65
C ILE A 118 4.05 -4.65 -13.86
N ASN A 119 5.29 -4.95 -14.24
CA ASN A 119 5.56 -5.89 -15.35
C ASN A 119 5.72 -7.35 -14.86
N ARG A 120 5.18 -7.67 -13.69
CA ARG A 120 5.00 -9.02 -13.14
C ARG A 120 3.84 -9.05 -12.13
N GLY A 121 3.33 -10.25 -11.86
CA GLY A 121 2.22 -10.47 -10.94
C GLY A 121 2.16 -11.92 -10.45
N ALA A 122 1.16 -12.20 -9.62
CA ALA A 122 0.75 -13.53 -9.22
C ALA A 122 -0.40 -14.01 -10.13
N VAL A 123 -0.43 -15.30 -10.46
CA VAL A 123 -1.52 -15.89 -11.24
C VAL A 123 -2.56 -16.53 -10.34
N ASP A 124 -3.82 -16.49 -10.75
CA ASP A 124 -4.94 -17.21 -10.14
C ASP A 124 -4.95 -17.10 -8.60
N LEU A 125 -4.79 -15.87 -8.08
CA LEU A 125 -4.26 -15.65 -6.73
C LEU A 125 -5.07 -16.37 -5.64
N PHE A 126 -6.41 -16.35 -5.73
CA PHE A 126 -7.30 -16.99 -4.75
C PHE A 126 -7.86 -18.33 -5.23
N SER A 127 -7.42 -18.85 -6.39
CA SER A 127 -7.86 -20.15 -6.86
C SER A 127 -7.54 -21.23 -5.83
N ASN A 128 -8.55 -21.99 -5.45
CA ASN A 128 -8.44 -23.13 -4.55
C ASN A 128 -8.72 -24.45 -5.31
N MET A 129 -8.71 -24.41 -6.65
CA MET A 129 -9.09 -25.54 -7.50
C MET A 129 -8.00 -25.88 -8.52
N ARG A 130 -7.68 -27.18 -8.65
CA ARG A 130 -6.75 -27.65 -9.70
C ARG A 130 -7.36 -27.40 -11.10
N PRO A 131 -6.55 -27.08 -12.11
CA PRO A 131 -5.09 -27.20 -12.14
C PRO A 131 -4.32 -26.03 -11.55
N ASP A 132 -4.95 -24.93 -11.12
CA ASP A 132 -4.23 -23.72 -10.72
C ASP A 132 -4.29 -23.42 -9.21
N ALA A 133 -4.64 -24.44 -8.41
CA ALA A 133 -4.87 -24.34 -6.98
C ALA A 133 -3.72 -23.66 -6.21
N GLY A 134 -3.90 -22.41 -5.84
CA GLY A 134 -3.24 -21.80 -4.71
C GLY A 134 -3.80 -22.30 -3.38
N ASN A 135 -3.62 -21.49 -2.36
CA ASN A 135 -4.18 -21.70 -1.02
C ASN A 135 -4.31 -20.35 -0.30
N ILE A 136 -4.42 -19.26 -1.04
CA ILE A 136 -4.50 -17.90 -0.50
C ILE A 136 -5.97 -17.54 -0.42
N GLU A 137 -6.42 -17.12 0.75
CA GLU A 137 -7.82 -16.81 1.03
C GLU A 137 -8.02 -15.30 1.21
N ARG A 138 -6.94 -14.57 1.55
CA ARG A 138 -6.95 -13.12 1.74
C ARG A 138 -5.57 -12.53 1.48
N LEU A 139 -5.53 -11.33 0.91
CA LEU A 139 -4.33 -10.53 0.73
C LEU A 139 -4.51 -9.21 1.49
N ASP A 140 -3.64 -8.94 2.47
CA ASP A 140 -3.70 -7.74 3.31
C ASP A 140 -2.60 -6.75 2.91
N TYR A 141 -2.95 -5.50 2.64
CA TYR A 141 -2.03 -4.36 2.49
C TYR A 141 -2.17 -3.44 3.70
N ILE A 142 -1.23 -3.55 4.64
CA ILE A 142 -1.33 -2.94 5.97
C ILE A 142 -0.39 -1.74 6.07
N PHE A 143 -0.97 -0.59 6.44
CA PHE A 143 -0.25 0.62 6.82
C PHE A 143 -0.26 0.70 8.34
N ASP A 144 0.83 0.26 8.99
CA ASP A 144 0.89 0.04 10.45
C ASP A 144 0.62 1.32 11.26
N TYR A 145 1.01 2.48 10.71
CA TYR A 145 0.81 3.80 11.31
C TYR A 145 -0.53 4.43 10.92
N GLY A 146 -1.26 3.79 10.01
CA GLY A 146 -2.49 4.29 9.43
C GLY A 146 -2.27 5.34 8.35
N LEU A 147 -3.34 5.63 7.63
CA LEU A 147 -3.48 6.67 6.62
C LEU A 147 -4.67 7.54 6.99
N LEU A 148 -4.68 8.77 6.49
CA LEU A 148 -5.89 9.59 6.49
C LEU A 148 -6.53 9.56 5.10
N SER A 149 -7.85 9.38 5.05
CA SER A 149 -8.61 9.76 3.86
C SER A 149 -8.55 11.29 3.66
N PRO A 150 -8.74 11.80 2.42
CA PRO A 150 -8.87 13.24 2.15
C PRO A 150 -9.75 13.96 3.17
N ILE A 151 -9.27 15.11 3.66
CA ILE A 151 -9.91 15.87 4.75
C ILE A 151 -11.06 16.72 4.23
N ASP A 152 -10.92 17.30 3.04
CA ASP A 152 -12.05 17.95 2.38
C ASP A 152 -13.10 16.90 1.98
N ARG A 153 -14.34 17.11 2.43
CA ARG A 153 -15.48 16.28 2.09
C ARG A 153 -15.72 16.20 0.59
N ASP A 154 -15.52 17.31 -0.12
CA ASP A 154 -15.77 17.39 -1.55
C ASP A 154 -14.60 16.76 -2.35
N ALA A 155 -13.49 16.42 -1.68
CA ALA A 155 -12.31 15.78 -2.26
C ALA A 155 -12.11 14.32 -1.83
N LEU A 156 -13.09 13.63 -1.23
CA LEU A 156 -12.95 12.20 -0.88
C LEU A 156 -12.59 11.29 -2.07
N GLY A 157 -12.89 11.73 -3.30
CA GLY A 157 -12.49 11.06 -4.54
C GLY A 157 -11.02 11.21 -4.92
N SER A 158 -10.29 12.14 -4.31
CA SER A 158 -8.94 12.53 -4.71
C SER A 158 -7.82 11.70 -4.06
N GLY A 159 -8.17 10.64 -3.34
CA GLY A 159 -7.21 9.75 -2.70
C GLY A 159 -7.76 8.33 -2.62
N GLY A 160 -6.88 7.33 -2.71
CA GLY A 160 -7.29 5.94 -2.66
C GLY A 160 -6.20 4.93 -2.99
N HIS A 161 -6.66 3.70 -3.28
CA HIS A 161 -5.83 2.55 -3.64
C HIS A 161 -6.14 2.08 -5.05
N VAL A 162 -5.33 1.18 -5.58
CA VAL A 162 -5.55 0.61 -6.92
C VAL A 162 -5.65 -0.90 -6.87
N MET A 163 -6.47 -1.44 -7.76
CA MET A 163 -6.44 -2.86 -8.11
C MET A 163 -6.13 -2.99 -9.59
N ALA A 164 -5.23 -3.91 -9.93
CA ALA A 164 -4.95 -4.25 -11.31
C ALA A 164 -5.02 -5.75 -11.52
N GLU A 165 -5.61 -6.12 -12.64
CA GLU A 165 -5.90 -7.50 -13.02
C GLU A 165 -5.54 -7.68 -14.49
N LYS A 166 -4.92 -8.82 -14.81
CA LYS A 166 -4.41 -9.10 -16.15
C LYS A 166 -5.58 -9.45 -17.06
N SER A 167 -5.78 -8.68 -18.12
CA SER A 167 -6.88 -8.84 -19.10
C SER A 167 -8.24 -8.32 -18.63
N SER A 168 -8.35 -7.81 -17.39
CA SER A 168 -9.53 -7.08 -16.89
C SER A 168 -10.81 -7.91 -16.91
N ASN A 169 -10.71 -9.22 -16.66
CA ASN A 169 -11.77 -10.20 -16.86
C ASN A 169 -12.21 -10.90 -15.57
N ASN A 170 -11.34 -10.98 -14.56
CA ASN A 170 -11.67 -11.64 -13.30
C ASN A 170 -11.99 -10.59 -12.22
N PRO A 171 -13.16 -10.69 -11.55
CA PRO A 171 -13.50 -9.77 -10.47
C PRO A 171 -12.72 -10.07 -9.19
N VAL A 172 -12.56 -9.06 -8.35
CA VAL A 172 -12.11 -9.22 -6.96
C VAL A 172 -12.96 -8.37 -6.02
N LYS A 173 -12.87 -8.66 -4.72
CA LYS A 173 -13.47 -7.81 -3.69
C LYS A 173 -12.42 -7.16 -2.82
N ILE A 174 -12.71 -5.95 -2.35
CA ILE A 174 -11.81 -5.12 -1.55
C ILE A 174 -12.57 -4.50 -0.38
N ALA A 175 -11.93 -4.38 0.77
CA ALA A 175 -12.46 -3.62 1.90
C ALA A 175 -11.33 -2.86 2.62
N ALA A 176 -11.61 -1.62 3.04
CA ALA A 176 -10.69 -0.87 3.89
C ALA A 176 -10.56 -1.54 5.27
N ILE A 177 -9.33 -1.59 5.78
CA ILE A 177 -9.04 -2.07 7.14
C ILE A 177 -9.24 -0.88 8.09
N LEU A 178 -10.26 -0.96 8.96
CA LEU A 178 -10.62 0.14 9.86
C LEU A 178 -9.92 0.04 11.21
N GLU A 179 -9.62 -1.18 11.67
CA GLU A 179 -8.95 -1.43 12.93
C GLU A 179 -7.95 -2.58 12.79
N LEU A 180 -6.85 -2.49 13.53
CA LEU A 180 -5.91 -3.60 13.74
C LEU A 180 -6.07 -4.15 15.16
N ASP A 181 -5.89 -5.46 15.31
CA ASP A 181 -5.83 -6.09 16.63
C ASP A 181 -4.47 -5.83 17.33
N VAL A 182 -4.32 -6.34 18.55
CA VAL A 182 -3.09 -6.22 19.34
C VAL A 182 -1.85 -6.87 18.70
N PHE A 183 -2.04 -7.72 17.70
CA PHE A 183 -0.97 -8.36 16.93
C PHE A 183 -0.74 -7.67 15.58
N GLY A 184 -1.45 -6.57 15.31
CA GLY A 184 -1.38 -5.84 14.05
C GLY A 184 -2.12 -6.53 12.89
N ASN A 185 -3.03 -7.48 13.14
CA ASN A 185 -3.84 -8.07 12.08
C ASN A 185 -5.13 -7.27 11.86
N PRO A 186 -5.69 -7.25 10.64
CA PRO A 186 -7.00 -6.66 10.39
C PRO A 186 -8.10 -7.21 11.33
N ALA A 187 -8.77 -6.32 12.06
CA ALA A 187 -9.79 -6.66 13.05
C ALA A 187 -11.19 -6.14 12.71
N ALA A 188 -11.28 -5.06 11.92
CA ALA A 188 -12.53 -4.50 11.43
C ALA A 188 -12.38 -3.99 10.00
N TYR A 189 -13.46 -4.08 9.24
CA TYR A 189 -13.49 -3.71 7.83
C TYR A 189 -14.62 -2.74 7.50
N GLY A 190 -14.38 -1.91 6.49
CA GLY A 190 -15.40 -1.12 5.82
C GLY A 190 -16.36 -1.99 4.97
N PRO A 191 -17.17 -1.37 4.11
CA PRO A 191 -17.94 -2.09 3.11
C PRO A 191 -17.04 -2.97 2.22
N LEU A 192 -17.54 -4.17 1.90
CA LEU A 192 -16.93 -5.03 0.89
C LEU A 192 -17.40 -4.54 -0.49
N ILE A 193 -16.45 -4.05 -1.29
CA ILE A 193 -16.66 -3.48 -2.62
C ILE A 193 -16.19 -4.47 -3.66
N GLU A 194 -16.96 -4.67 -4.72
CA GLU A 194 -16.58 -5.51 -5.85
C GLU A 194 -15.96 -4.65 -6.96
N VAL A 195 -14.80 -5.08 -7.45
CA VAL A 195 -14.16 -4.57 -8.66
C VAL A 195 -14.44 -5.58 -9.76
N THR A 196 -15.25 -5.18 -10.71
CA THR A 196 -15.76 -6.07 -11.77
C THR A 196 -14.87 -6.02 -13.01
N ALA A 197 -15.08 -6.98 -13.92
CA ALA A 197 -14.48 -6.97 -15.24
C ALA A 197 -14.76 -5.65 -16.00
N SER A 198 -13.88 -5.31 -16.94
CA SER A 198 -13.98 -4.08 -17.75
C SER A 198 -15.31 -3.94 -18.51
N GLY A 199 -15.73 -2.70 -18.75
CA GLY A 199 -16.93 -2.39 -19.52
C GLY A 199 -18.22 -2.32 -18.70
N CYS A 200 -18.10 -2.22 -17.36
CA CYS A 200 -19.21 -1.87 -16.49
C CYS A 200 -19.64 -0.40 -16.67
N SER A 201 -20.60 0.04 -15.87
CA SER A 201 -21.07 1.44 -15.84
C SER A 201 -21.44 1.82 -14.42
N ASP A 202 -21.50 3.13 -14.13
CA ASP A 202 -21.98 3.63 -12.83
C ASP A 202 -23.28 2.92 -12.38
N PRO A 203 -23.37 2.52 -11.10
CA PRO A 203 -22.44 2.81 -9.99
C PRO A 203 -21.38 1.73 -9.76
N PHE A 204 -21.21 0.78 -10.68
CA PHE A 204 -20.23 -0.30 -10.53
C PHE A 204 -18.80 0.20 -10.74
N ILE A 205 -17.85 -0.44 -10.06
CA ILE A 205 -16.42 -0.24 -10.27
C ILE A 205 -15.92 -1.35 -11.17
N CYS A 206 -15.14 -1.01 -12.18
CA CYS A 206 -14.46 -1.97 -13.02
C CYS A 206 -13.10 -1.48 -13.44
N TYR A 207 -12.28 -2.42 -13.87
CA TYR A 207 -11.01 -2.14 -14.49
C TYR A 207 -11.20 -1.31 -15.77
N GLY A 208 -10.45 -0.23 -15.88
CA GLY A 208 -10.17 0.42 -17.14
C GLY A 208 -9.05 -0.31 -17.88
N THR A 209 -9.21 -0.50 -19.19
CA THR A 209 -8.13 -1.01 -20.04
C THR A 209 -7.13 0.12 -20.28
N THR A 210 -5.91 -0.02 -19.75
CA THR A 210 -4.89 1.02 -19.82
C THR A 210 -4.10 0.97 -21.13
N ASP A 211 -3.22 1.95 -21.33
CA ASP A 211 -2.27 2.02 -22.45
C ASP A 211 -0.99 1.18 -22.22
N LEU A 212 -0.87 0.53 -21.07
CA LEU A 212 0.24 -0.35 -20.73
C LEU A 212 -0.11 -1.80 -21.03
N GLY A 213 0.79 -2.50 -21.71
CA GLY A 213 0.66 -3.93 -21.95
C GLY A 213 2.02 -4.58 -22.17
N HIS A 214 2.07 -5.88 -21.95
CA HIS A 214 3.29 -6.67 -22.03
C HIS A 214 3.02 -8.02 -22.68
N SER A 215 4.07 -8.63 -23.22
CA SER A 215 4.08 -10.05 -23.54
C SER A 215 4.43 -10.83 -22.29
N TYR A 216 3.50 -11.60 -21.73
CA TYR A 216 3.73 -12.38 -20.51
C TYR A 216 4.10 -13.85 -20.80
N THR A 217 4.90 -14.40 -19.90
CA THR A 217 4.94 -15.85 -19.62
C THR A 217 4.24 -16.10 -18.29
N PHE A 218 3.54 -17.22 -18.18
CA PHE A 218 2.92 -17.71 -16.95
C PHE A 218 3.75 -18.88 -16.42
N LEU A 219 4.01 -18.89 -15.12
CA LEU A 219 4.94 -19.80 -14.48
C LEU A 219 4.32 -20.36 -13.20
N GLN A 220 4.41 -21.66 -12.99
CA GLN A 220 3.90 -22.30 -11.78
C GLN A 220 4.78 -23.45 -11.30
N ASN A 221 4.81 -23.70 -10.00
CA ASN A 221 5.46 -24.87 -9.40
C ASN A 221 4.43 -25.85 -8.79
N GLY A 222 4.90 -26.78 -7.96
CA GLY A 222 4.03 -27.76 -7.31
C GLY A 222 3.06 -27.16 -6.30
N PHE A 223 1.85 -27.70 -6.26
CA PHE A 223 0.80 -27.35 -5.28
C PHE A 223 1.07 -27.86 -3.87
N GLU A 224 2.04 -28.77 -3.71
CA GLU A 224 2.37 -29.39 -2.42
C GLU A 224 3.90 -29.44 -2.23
N PRO A 225 4.41 -29.40 -0.98
CA PRO A 225 5.84 -29.44 -0.73
C PRO A 225 6.53 -30.74 -1.19
N PRO A 226 7.81 -30.68 -1.60
CA PRO A 226 8.64 -29.48 -1.66
C PRO A 226 8.37 -28.65 -2.92
N GLN A 227 7.99 -27.39 -2.73
CA GLN A 227 7.99 -26.37 -3.78
C GLN A 227 9.42 -25.94 -4.13
N GLY A 228 9.61 -25.48 -5.37
CA GLY A 228 10.89 -25.04 -5.89
C GLY A 228 10.70 -24.10 -7.08
N TYR A 229 11.65 -24.09 -8.02
CA TYR A 229 11.55 -23.22 -9.20
C TYR A 229 10.26 -23.45 -10.01
N PRO A 230 9.50 -22.39 -10.34
CA PRO A 230 8.35 -22.51 -11.21
C PRO A 230 8.79 -22.74 -12.67
N THR A 231 7.90 -23.30 -13.46
CA THR A 231 8.11 -23.55 -14.89
C THR A 231 6.97 -23.00 -15.70
N GLU A 232 7.24 -22.69 -16.96
CA GLU A 232 6.23 -22.11 -17.84
C GLU A 232 5.01 -23.02 -18.04
N THR A 233 3.82 -22.44 -17.93
CA THR A 233 2.53 -23.08 -18.17
C THR A 233 1.85 -22.56 -19.43
N ASP A 234 1.92 -21.25 -19.69
CA ASP A 234 1.31 -20.61 -20.86
C ASP A 234 1.97 -19.26 -21.19
N ARG A 235 1.47 -18.56 -22.22
CA ARG A 235 1.89 -17.20 -22.63
C ARG A 235 0.77 -16.41 -23.29
N SER A 236 0.78 -15.09 -23.12
CA SER A 236 -0.11 -14.19 -23.87
C SER A 236 0.42 -12.76 -23.96
N ASP A 237 -0.19 -11.96 -24.83
CA ASP A 237 0.01 -10.51 -24.92
C ASP A 237 -1.20 -9.84 -24.26
N GLU A 238 -0.99 -9.08 -23.19
CA GLU A 238 -2.08 -8.58 -22.37
C GLU A 238 -1.89 -7.11 -22.01
N SER A 239 -3.00 -6.39 -21.88
CA SER A 239 -3.03 -5.06 -21.27
C SER A 239 -3.17 -5.16 -19.75
N VAL A 240 -2.60 -4.20 -19.04
CA VAL A 240 -2.86 -4.01 -17.62
C VAL A 240 -4.24 -3.39 -17.45
N GLY A 241 -5.16 -4.13 -16.83
CA GLY A 241 -6.44 -3.59 -16.35
C GLY A 241 -6.24 -2.92 -15.01
N MET A 242 -6.77 -1.71 -14.79
CA MET A 242 -6.64 -1.06 -13.48
C MET A 242 -7.88 -0.25 -13.09
N ALA A 243 -8.21 -0.29 -11.81
CA ALA A 243 -9.24 0.54 -11.19
C ALA A 243 -8.67 1.29 -9.98
N LEU A 244 -9.00 2.57 -9.86
CA LEU A 244 -8.85 3.37 -8.64
C LEU A 244 -10.05 3.10 -7.72
N LEU A 245 -9.75 2.80 -6.47
CA LEU A 245 -10.70 2.68 -5.37
C LEU A 245 -10.54 3.91 -4.48
N PRO A 246 -11.27 5.00 -4.75
CA PRO A 246 -11.17 6.19 -3.93
C PRO A 246 -11.75 5.93 -2.54
N THR A 247 -11.28 6.69 -1.56
CA THR A 247 -11.73 6.55 -0.16
C THR A 247 -13.24 6.74 0.02
N SER A 248 -13.89 7.53 -0.85
CA SER A 248 -15.35 7.67 -0.92
C SER A 248 -16.06 6.34 -1.21
N ILE A 249 -15.52 5.52 -2.09
CA ILE A 249 -16.06 4.20 -2.45
C ILE A 249 -15.77 3.17 -1.37
N LEU A 250 -14.62 3.28 -0.70
CA LEU A 250 -14.27 2.45 0.45
C LEU A 250 -15.10 2.76 1.71
N GLY A 251 -16.05 3.70 1.61
CA GLY A 251 -16.99 4.03 2.69
C GLY A 251 -16.36 4.85 3.83
N LEU A 252 -15.21 5.48 3.58
CA LEU A 252 -14.51 6.31 4.56
C LEU A 252 -15.15 7.70 4.65
N HIS A 253 -14.97 8.35 5.80
CA HIS A 253 -15.42 9.72 6.07
C HIS A 253 -14.25 10.71 6.00
N PRO A 254 -14.50 12.02 5.78
CA PRO A 254 -13.42 12.98 5.61
C PRO A 254 -12.47 12.99 6.81
N GLY A 255 -11.17 12.92 6.54
CA GLY A 255 -10.12 12.87 7.56
C GLY A 255 -10.15 11.64 8.47
N GLN A 256 -10.84 10.56 8.09
CA GLN A 256 -10.86 9.33 8.88
C GLN A 256 -9.52 8.60 8.80
N ARG A 257 -9.05 8.09 9.94
CA ARG A 257 -7.89 7.18 9.98
C ARG A 257 -8.30 5.73 9.67
N TYR A 258 -7.49 5.05 8.86
CA TYR A 258 -7.66 3.64 8.50
C TYR A 258 -6.28 3.01 8.21
N TYR A 259 -6.20 1.69 8.08
CA TYR A 259 -4.93 0.93 8.10
C TYR A 259 -4.63 0.21 6.77
N GLY A 260 -5.15 0.72 5.66
CA GLY A 260 -5.01 0.13 4.33
C GLY A 260 -6.23 -0.66 3.89
N PHE A 261 -6.02 -1.78 3.20
CA PHE A 261 -7.09 -2.57 2.61
C PHE A 261 -6.74 -4.05 2.52
N SER A 262 -7.76 -4.90 2.47
CA SER A 262 -7.62 -6.31 2.12
C SER A 262 -8.38 -6.63 0.85
N VAL A 263 -7.83 -7.57 0.09
CA VAL A 263 -8.39 -8.14 -1.13
C VAL A 263 -8.88 -9.57 -0.84
N PHE A 264 -10.03 -9.88 -1.41
CA PHE A 264 -10.76 -11.13 -1.23
C PHE A 264 -11.18 -11.66 -2.60
N ALA A 265 -11.33 -12.98 -2.70
CA ALA A 265 -11.97 -13.62 -3.82
C ALA A 265 -13.40 -13.11 -4.05
N ASP A 266 -13.87 -13.22 -5.30
CA ASP A 266 -15.19 -12.78 -5.73
C ASP A 266 -16.33 -13.56 -5.07
N ASP A 267 -16.10 -14.80 -4.63
CA ASP A 267 -17.07 -15.66 -3.96
C ASP A 267 -17.22 -15.40 -2.44
N VAL A 268 -16.42 -14.49 -1.86
CA VAL A 268 -16.54 -14.09 -0.46
C VAL A 268 -17.77 -13.19 -0.24
N ASP A 269 -18.75 -13.65 0.54
CA ASP A 269 -19.94 -12.88 0.95
C ASP A 269 -19.87 -12.48 2.43
N ARG A 270 -19.85 -11.16 2.70
CA ARG A 270 -19.84 -10.59 4.06
C ARG A 270 -21.03 -10.96 4.94
N ASN A 271 -22.13 -11.47 4.38
CA ASN A 271 -23.29 -11.95 5.14
C ASN A 271 -23.14 -13.40 5.59
N LEU A 272 -22.22 -14.15 4.97
CA LEU A 272 -21.96 -15.55 5.24
C LEU A 272 -20.60 -15.75 5.93
N HIS A 273 -19.65 -14.87 5.65
CA HIS A 273 -18.26 -14.99 6.08
C HIS A 273 -17.84 -13.81 6.97
N ASP A 274 -16.92 -14.09 7.89
CA ASP A 274 -16.25 -13.08 8.71
C ASP A 274 -14.96 -12.67 8.00
N LEU A 275 -14.89 -11.43 7.51
CA LEU A 275 -13.74 -10.93 6.76
C LEU A 275 -12.43 -10.96 7.57
N SER A 276 -12.51 -10.97 8.90
CA SER A 276 -11.34 -11.09 9.78
C SER A 276 -10.83 -12.53 9.93
N ASP A 277 -11.67 -13.53 9.63
CA ASP A 277 -11.36 -14.96 9.76
C ASP A 277 -11.43 -15.69 8.40
N PRO A 278 -10.28 -15.83 7.70
CA PRO A 278 -10.20 -16.54 6.42
C PRO A 278 -10.63 -18.01 6.49
N ALA A 279 -10.70 -18.63 7.68
CA ALA A 279 -11.21 -19.99 7.79
C ALA A 279 -12.72 -20.10 7.46
N THR A 280 -13.42 -18.96 7.43
CA THR A 280 -14.84 -18.89 7.05
C THR A 280 -15.05 -18.80 5.54
N PHE A 281 -14.01 -18.57 4.74
CA PHE A 281 -14.12 -18.35 3.29
C PHE A 281 -14.36 -19.65 2.51
N PRO A 282 -14.87 -19.56 1.27
CA PRO A 282 -14.99 -20.72 0.38
C PRO A 282 -13.63 -21.41 0.16
N ARG A 283 -13.67 -22.73 -0.10
CA ARG A 283 -12.45 -23.56 -0.27
C ARG A 283 -12.34 -24.14 -1.67
N ASP A 284 -13.18 -23.64 -2.56
CA ASP A 284 -13.36 -24.08 -3.93
C ASP A 284 -13.45 -22.88 -4.88
N THR A 285 -12.89 -21.74 -4.48
CA THR A 285 -12.76 -20.53 -5.29
C THR A 285 -12.13 -20.84 -6.64
N HIS A 286 -12.82 -20.44 -7.70
CA HIS A 286 -12.41 -20.43 -9.10
C HIS A 286 -13.47 -19.67 -9.91
N ASP A 287 -13.10 -19.15 -11.07
CA ASP A 287 -14.01 -18.65 -12.09
C ASP A 287 -14.53 -19.83 -12.94
N PRO A 288 -15.81 -20.24 -12.79
CA PRO A 288 -16.37 -21.35 -13.55
C PRO A 288 -16.67 -21.00 -15.02
N ASP A 289 -16.65 -19.72 -15.38
CA ASP A 289 -17.12 -19.20 -16.67
C ASP A 289 -16.00 -19.11 -17.72
N ILE A 290 -14.74 -19.13 -17.31
CA ILE A 290 -13.56 -19.04 -18.19
C ILE A 290 -12.88 -20.41 -18.34
N ALA A 291 -12.23 -20.89 -17.28
CA ALA A 291 -11.59 -22.19 -17.23
C ALA A 291 -11.59 -22.74 -15.80
N THR A 292 -11.65 -24.06 -15.64
CA THR A 292 -11.52 -24.65 -14.31
C THR A 292 -10.18 -24.30 -13.71
N GLY A 293 -10.16 -23.67 -12.54
CA GLY A 293 -8.95 -23.24 -11.85
C GLY A 293 -8.60 -21.76 -12.05
N ASP A 294 -9.17 -21.11 -13.08
CA ASP A 294 -8.96 -19.68 -13.36
C ASP A 294 -9.43 -18.81 -12.19
N ASP A 295 -8.71 -17.75 -11.88
CA ASP A 295 -9.11 -16.71 -10.93
C ASP A 295 -8.31 -15.41 -11.18
N ALA A 296 -8.52 -14.37 -10.38
CA ALA A 296 -7.87 -13.09 -10.56
C ALA A 296 -6.33 -13.14 -10.57
N ASP A 297 -5.76 -12.66 -11.67
CA ASP A 297 -4.33 -12.50 -11.89
C ASP A 297 -3.87 -11.11 -11.41
N LEU A 298 -3.34 -11.04 -10.19
CA LEU A 298 -3.01 -9.76 -9.57
C LEU A 298 -1.58 -9.32 -9.84
N TYR A 299 -1.44 -8.09 -10.31
CA TYR A 299 -0.15 -7.45 -10.47
C TYR A 299 0.55 -7.19 -9.14
N GLY A 300 1.88 -7.02 -9.19
CA GLY A 300 2.54 -6.14 -8.22
C GLY A 300 2.07 -4.69 -8.40
N GLY A 301 2.78 -3.71 -7.86
CA GLY A 301 2.38 -2.30 -8.04
C GLY A 301 1.25 -1.82 -7.13
N LEU A 302 0.50 -2.73 -6.51
CA LEU A 302 -0.77 -2.42 -5.85
C LEU A 302 -0.66 -1.93 -4.41
N SER A 303 0.54 -1.96 -3.82
CA SER A 303 0.76 -1.61 -2.41
C SER A 303 0.60 -0.12 -2.08
N GLY A 304 0.37 0.73 -3.08
CA GLY A 304 0.39 2.18 -2.94
C GLY A 304 -0.89 2.80 -2.37
N TYR A 305 -0.70 3.92 -1.68
CA TYR A 305 -1.70 4.97 -1.52
C TYR A 305 -1.39 6.10 -2.51
N PHE A 306 -2.40 6.53 -3.24
CA PHE A 306 -2.27 7.51 -4.31
C PHE A 306 -3.16 8.71 -4.04
N LEU A 307 -2.66 9.90 -4.39
CA LEU A 307 -3.36 11.18 -4.24
C LEU A 307 -3.38 11.89 -5.59
N ALA A 308 -4.49 12.56 -5.91
CA ALA A 308 -4.58 13.41 -7.08
C ALA A 308 -3.56 14.56 -6.95
N ASP A 309 -2.88 14.91 -8.04
CA ASP A 309 -1.85 15.95 -8.02
C ASP A 309 -2.40 17.38 -7.84
N ASP A 310 -3.72 17.54 -8.01
CA ASP A 310 -4.42 18.82 -7.92
C ASP A 310 -5.06 19.07 -6.55
N VAL A 311 -4.80 18.20 -5.56
CA VAL A 311 -5.16 18.46 -4.16
C VAL A 311 -3.96 18.88 -3.33
N VAL A 312 -4.23 19.73 -2.34
CA VAL A 312 -3.21 20.16 -1.38
C VAL A 312 -2.91 19.05 -0.38
N VAL A 313 -1.63 18.80 -0.14
CA VAL A 313 -1.14 17.83 0.85
C VAL A 313 -0.19 18.53 1.81
N ALA A 314 -0.62 18.74 3.06
CA ALA A 314 0.30 19.18 4.10
C ALA A 314 1.10 17.98 4.61
N LYS A 315 2.42 18.09 4.60
CA LYS A 315 3.33 17.03 5.05
C LYS A 315 4.14 17.52 6.23
N GLY A 316 4.65 16.59 7.01
CA GLY A 316 5.56 16.93 8.08
C GLY A 316 6.39 15.75 8.54
N ARG A 317 7.30 16.04 9.44
CA ARG A 317 8.25 15.08 10.00
C ARG A 317 8.53 15.37 11.46
N VAL A 318 8.63 14.31 12.25
CA VAL A 318 9.09 14.29 13.62
C VAL A 318 10.49 13.68 13.65
N PHE A 319 11.49 14.37 14.18
CA PHE A 319 12.89 13.90 14.09
C PHE A 319 13.75 14.38 15.26
N ILE A 320 14.88 13.69 15.46
CA ILE A 320 15.91 14.11 16.42
C ILE A 320 16.80 15.17 15.77
N ASP A 321 16.69 16.40 16.26
CA ASP A 321 17.50 17.55 15.86
C ASP A 321 18.82 17.55 16.66
N ASN A 322 19.86 17.01 16.04
CA ASN A 322 21.15 16.81 16.69
C ASN A 322 21.99 18.09 16.74
N ASN A 323 21.73 19.03 15.82
CA ASN A 323 22.51 20.26 15.66
C ASN A 323 21.79 21.52 16.17
N ALA A 324 20.53 21.38 16.59
CA ALA A 324 19.63 22.41 17.12
C ALA A 324 19.32 23.54 16.12
N ASP A 325 19.24 23.23 14.82
CA ASP A 325 18.93 24.21 13.77
C ASP A 325 17.50 24.15 13.23
N ARG A 326 16.70 23.18 13.72
CA ARG A 326 15.29 22.97 13.36
C ARG A 326 15.06 22.65 11.87
N GLN A 327 16.09 22.19 11.16
CA GLN A 327 15.97 21.62 9.83
C GLN A 327 16.11 20.10 9.94
N SER A 328 15.48 19.37 9.03
CA SER A 328 15.68 17.93 8.96
C SER A 328 16.88 17.63 8.06
N ASP A 329 18.01 17.29 8.68
CA ASP A 329 19.26 17.02 7.97
C ASP A 329 19.48 15.54 7.65
N GLU A 330 20.37 15.26 6.70
CA GLU A 330 20.82 13.90 6.42
C GLU A 330 21.50 13.30 7.67
N GLY A 331 21.01 12.13 8.09
CA GLY A 331 21.51 11.43 9.28
C GLY A 331 20.74 11.75 10.56
N GLU A 332 19.74 12.64 10.51
CA GLU A 332 18.81 12.85 11.62
C GLU A 332 17.65 11.83 11.55
N PRO A 333 17.57 10.92 12.53
CA PRO A 333 16.56 9.87 12.52
C PRO A 333 15.18 10.45 12.81
N GLY A 334 14.18 9.87 12.16
CA GLY A 334 12.78 10.11 12.51
C GLY A 334 12.42 9.54 13.88
N ILE A 335 11.32 10.05 14.42
CA ILE A 335 10.68 9.49 15.62
C ILE A 335 9.30 9.01 15.20
N SER A 336 9.10 7.70 15.23
CA SER A 336 7.82 7.06 14.95
C SER A 336 6.88 7.10 16.15
N ASP A 337 5.64 6.70 15.90
CA ASP A 337 4.65 6.41 16.95
C ASP A 337 4.18 7.63 17.74
N LEU A 338 4.44 8.87 17.27
CA LEU A 338 3.91 10.08 17.92
C LEU A 338 2.64 10.56 17.24
N GLU A 339 1.60 10.81 18.04
CA GLU A 339 0.32 11.34 17.57
C GLU A 339 0.44 12.81 17.14
N VAL A 340 -0.09 13.11 15.95
CA VAL A 340 -0.17 14.43 15.35
C VAL A 340 -1.60 14.70 14.89
N ASN A 341 -2.09 15.92 15.17
CA ASN A 341 -3.43 16.37 14.83
C ASN A 341 -3.39 17.69 14.06
N VAL A 342 -4.40 17.95 13.23
CA VAL A 342 -4.59 19.25 12.55
C VAL A 342 -5.91 19.89 12.99
N TYR A 343 -5.84 21.17 13.35
CA TYR A 343 -6.97 21.96 13.85
C TYR A 343 -7.16 23.20 12.98
N ALA A 344 -8.41 23.59 12.70
CA ALA A 344 -8.69 24.85 12.02
C ALA A 344 -8.60 26.03 13.00
N ASP A 345 -7.96 27.13 12.58
CA ASP A 345 -8.05 28.43 13.27
C ASP A 345 -9.44 29.03 13.04
N ALA A 346 -10.40 28.64 13.87
CA ALA A 346 -11.82 28.84 13.60
C ALA A 346 -12.26 30.30 13.79
N ASP A 347 -11.55 31.05 14.64
CA ASP A 347 -11.83 32.47 14.89
C ASP A 347 -10.87 33.43 14.16
N GLY A 348 -9.83 32.88 13.50
CA GLY A 348 -8.90 33.60 12.64
C GLY A 348 -7.94 34.51 13.43
N ASN A 349 -7.71 34.21 14.70
CA ASN A 349 -6.92 35.06 15.59
C ASN A 349 -5.42 34.69 15.57
N GLY A 350 -5.02 33.58 14.93
CA GLY A 350 -3.65 33.10 14.84
C GLY A 350 -3.08 32.52 16.16
N VAL A 351 -3.94 32.16 17.11
CA VAL A 351 -3.61 31.57 18.40
C VAL A 351 -4.43 30.29 18.58
N PHE A 352 -3.74 29.17 18.77
CA PHE A 352 -4.40 27.89 18.99
C PHE A 352 -5.18 27.88 20.31
N ASP A 353 -6.47 27.62 20.20
CA ASP A 353 -7.42 27.48 21.30
C ASP A 353 -8.11 26.11 21.21
N PRO A 354 -7.68 25.08 21.97
CA PRO A 354 -8.19 23.70 21.83
C PRO A 354 -9.68 23.53 22.16
N VAL A 355 -10.33 24.56 22.71
CA VAL A 355 -11.78 24.59 22.98
C VAL A 355 -12.56 25.19 21.80
N GLN A 356 -11.95 26.09 21.03
CA GLN A 356 -12.58 26.82 19.93
C GLN A 356 -12.21 26.25 18.56
N ASP A 357 -10.97 25.81 18.41
CA ASP A 357 -10.41 25.26 17.18
C ASP A 357 -10.74 23.77 17.07
N PRO A 358 -11.61 23.36 16.12
CA PRO A 358 -12.00 21.97 15.98
C PRO A 358 -10.91 21.18 15.24
N PRO A 359 -10.73 19.88 15.57
CA PRO A 359 -9.90 19.00 14.76
C PRO A 359 -10.55 18.81 13.39
N MET A 360 -9.71 18.69 12.35
CA MET A 360 -10.17 18.49 10.97
C MET A 360 -10.10 17.02 10.52
N SER A 361 -9.43 16.16 11.28
CA SER A 361 -9.27 14.74 11.02
C SER A 361 -9.23 13.94 12.31
N ASP A 362 -9.24 12.61 12.19
CA ASP A 362 -8.73 11.75 13.24
C ASP A 362 -7.23 12.02 13.46
N PRO A 363 -6.69 11.69 14.65
CA PRO A 363 -5.25 11.76 14.87
C PRO A 363 -4.49 10.78 13.98
N ILE A 364 -3.40 11.26 13.37
CA ILE A 364 -2.44 10.43 12.63
C ILE A 364 -1.20 10.19 13.48
N VAL A 365 -0.41 9.18 13.13
CA VAL A 365 0.80 8.81 13.87
C VAL A 365 2.00 8.88 12.92
N SER A 366 3.12 9.42 13.40
CA SER A 366 4.36 9.48 12.61
C SER A 366 4.88 8.08 12.28
N ASP A 367 5.30 7.85 11.04
CA ASP A 367 5.79 6.55 10.58
C ASP A 367 7.23 6.23 11.06
N LEU A 368 7.79 5.09 10.65
CA LEU A 368 9.19 4.72 10.97
C LEU A 368 10.23 5.79 10.63
N SER A 369 9.97 6.62 9.61
CA SER A 369 10.84 7.70 9.17
C SER A 369 10.53 9.03 9.88
N GLY A 370 9.51 9.03 10.74
CA GLY A 370 8.95 10.17 11.44
C GLY A 370 7.97 10.98 10.61
N ASP A 371 7.61 10.52 9.41
CA ASP A 371 6.82 11.28 8.46
C ASP A 371 5.31 11.13 8.73
N PHE A 372 4.55 12.19 8.40
CA PHE A 372 3.09 12.19 8.43
C PHE A 372 2.55 13.12 7.34
N LEU A 373 1.28 12.93 6.95
CA LEU A 373 0.62 13.78 5.96
C LEU A 373 -0.88 13.97 6.23
N PHE A 374 -1.40 15.11 5.81
CA PHE A 374 -2.80 15.51 5.84
C PHE A 374 -3.26 15.79 4.40
N PRO A 375 -4.02 14.85 3.78
CA PRO A 375 -4.38 14.97 2.37
C PRO A 375 -5.63 15.83 2.18
N ALA A 376 -5.65 16.59 1.08
CA ALA A 376 -6.75 17.46 0.66
C ALA A 376 -7.25 18.39 1.78
N LEU A 377 -6.35 19.13 2.43
CA LEU A 377 -6.75 20.20 3.34
C LEU A 377 -7.37 21.35 2.52
N PRO A 378 -8.59 21.82 2.86
CA PRO A 378 -9.17 22.99 2.23
C PRO A 378 -8.32 24.25 2.47
N ASP A 379 -8.50 25.27 1.63
CA ASP A 379 -7.92 26.60 1.87
C ASP A 379 -8.34 27.15 3.23
N GLY A 380 -7.37 27.62 4.01
CA GLY A 380 -7.61 28.04 5.39
C GLY A 380 -6.34 28.19 6.22
N MET A 381 -6.54 28.61 7.47
CA MET A 381 -5.50 28.69 8.49
C MET A 381 -5.67 27.53 9.46
N TYR A 382 -4.57 26.86 9.80
CA TYR A 382 -4.59 25.68 10.66
C TYR A 382 -3.44 25.68 11.65
N PHE A 383 -3.58 24.87 12.69
CA PHE A 383 -2.53 24.49 13.62
C PHE A 383 -2.30 22.99 13.53
N VAL A 384 -1.06 22.59 13.27
CA VAL A 384 -0.64 21.20 13.39
C VAL A 384 -0.01 21.02 14.76
N VAL A 385 -0.47 20.01 15.51
CA VAL A 385 -0.16 19.84 16.92
C VAL A 385 0.35 18.43 17.15
N LEU A 386 1.55 18.32 17.70
CA LEU A 386 2.11 17.06 18.19
C LEU A 386 1.67 16.85 19.65
N GLN A 387 1.20 15.65 19.97
CA GLN A 387 0.67 15.35 21.29
C GLN A 387 1.79 15.13 22.32
N GLU A 388 2.09 16.14 23.14
CA GLU A 388 3.18 16.06 24.14
C GLU A 388 2.89 15.11 25.31
N SER A 389 1.64 14.66 25.48
CA SER A 389 1.28 13.67 26.50
C SER A 389 1.24 12.23 25.97
N ASP A 390 1.71 12.02 24.74
CA ASP A 390 1.80 10.68 24.14
C ASP A 390 2.71 9.77 24.98
N GLU A 391 2.32 8.50 25.13
CA GLU A 391 3.06 7.52 25.92
C GLU A 391 4.37 7.10 25.26
N ASP A 392 4.46 7.26 23.93
CA ASP A 392 5.64 6.95 23.13
C ASP A 392 6.63 8.13 23.04
N MET A 393 6.38 9.22 23.76
CA MET A 393 7.30 10.37 23.84
C MET A 393 8.71 9.95 24.27
N PRO A 394 9.75 10.27 23.47
CA PRO A 394 11.10 9.80 23.73
C PRO A 394 11.68 10.41 25.02
N PRO A 395 12.08 9.60 26.01
CA PRO A 395 12.55 10.12 27.29
C PRO A 395 13.88 10.86 27.14
N GLY A 396 13.97 12.05 27.72
CA GLY A 396 15.21 12.84 27.71
C GLY A 396 15.34 13.83 26.55
N LEU A 397 14.40 13.77 25.60
CA LEU A 397 14.24 14.76 24.55
C LEU A 397 13.09 15.71 24.90
N GLN A 398 13.12 16.89 24.32
CA GLN A 398 12.03 17.85 24.35
C GLN A 398 11.78 18.35 22.93
N ILE A 399 10.56 18.79 22.65
CA ILE A 399 10.27 19.50 21.42
C ILE A 399 10.90 20.90 21.47
N ALA A 400 11.46 21.37 20.36
CA ALA A 400 12.07 22.69 20.32
C ALA A 400 11.05 23.80 20.65
N ASP A 401 11.49 24.89 21.28
CA ASP A 401 10.59 25.97 21.69
C ASP A 401 9.91 26.66 20.49
N GLY A 402 8.58 26.80 20.59
CA GLY A 402 7.76 27.62 19.70
C GLY A 402 7.41 26.96 18.36
N ILE A 403 7.54 25.64 18.24
CA ILE A 403 7.15 24.87 17.05
C ILE A 403 5.94 23.96 17.28
N ASN A 404 5.38 23.95 18.49
CA ASN A 404 4.15 23.22 18.82
C ASN A 404 3.23 24.11 19.66
N PRO A 405 2.03 24.48 19.19
CA PRO A 405 1.45 24.17 17.87
C PRO A 405 2.20 24.85 16.71
N TRP A 406 2.20 24.21 15.53
CA TRP A 406 2.78 24.74 14.29
C TRP A 406 1.70 25.36 13.39
N PRO A 407 1.67 26.69 13.18
CA PRO A 407 0.70 27.33 12.31
C PRO A 407 1.02 27.07 10.83
N ILE A 408 0.02 26.73 10.04
CA ILE A 408 0.11 26.61 8.57
C ILE A 408 -1.01 27.41 7.90
N SER A 409 -0.77 27.84 6.67
CA SER A 409 -1.74 28.49 5.77
C SER A 409 -1.82 27.68 4.50
N VAL A 410 -3.03 27.36 4.07
CA VAL A 410 -3.31 26.70 2.79
C VAL A 410 -4.03 27.69 1.87
N ASP A 411 -3.47 27.92 0.68
CA ASP A 411 -3.97 28.87 -0.32
C ASP A 411 -3.90 28.32 -1.76
N GLY A 412 -4.32 27.07 -1.92
CA GLY A 412 -4.31 26.33 -3.18
C GLY A 412 -2.96 25.71 -3.55
N ASN A 413 -1.99 25.73 -2.64
CA ASN A 413 -0.69 25.06 -2.79
C ASN A 413 -0.35 24.29 -1.51
N ASP A 414 0.52 23.29 -1.64
CA ASP A 414 1.12 22.59 -0.50
C ASP A 414 1.81 23.61 0.44
N PRO A 415 1.48 23.61 1.74
CA PRO A 415 2.18 24.45 2.71
C PRO A 415 3.63 23.96 2.91
N GLU A 416 4.47 24.82 3.47
CA GLU A 416 5.82 24.40 3.91
C GLU A 416 5.72 23.22 4.89
N PRO A 417 6.66 22.25 4.84
CA PRO A 417 6.62 21.09 5.71
C PRO A 417 6.60 21.46 7.20
N VAL A 418 5.78 20.74 7.98
CA VAL A 418 5.74 20.86 9.44
C VAL A 418 6.87 20.05 10.06
N LEU A 419 7.79 20.69 10.77
CA LEU A 419 9.03 20.06 11.26
C LEU A 419 9.09 20.04 12.79
N PHE A 420 8.65 18.92 13.39
CA PHE A 420 8.74 18.72 14.84
C PHE A 420 10.14 18.25 15.24
N ALA A 421 11.03 19.21 15.44
CA ALA A 421 12.40 18.99 15.91
C ALA A 421 12.47 18.68 17.41
N PHE A 422 13.09 17.57 17.78
CA PHE A 422 13.38 17.19 19.17
C PHE A 422 14.86 17.39 19.52
N ASP A 423 15.13 18.19 20.56
CA ASP A 423 16.48 18.45 21.07
C ASP A 423 16.72 17.79 22.44
N ASN A 424 18.01 17.64 22.81
CA ASN A 424 18.39 17.12 24.12
C ASN A 424 18.10 18.16 25.22
N LEU A 425 17.58 17.71 26.37
CA LEU A 425 17.26 18.52 27.57
C LEU A 425 18.44 19.29 28.23
N SER A 426 19.56 19.53 27.56
CA SER A 426 20.78 20.13 28.11
C SER A 426 21.07 21.55 27.63
N GLY A 427 20.09 22.47 27.73
CA GLY A 427 20.23 23.87 27.30
C GLY A 427 20.19 24.95 28.39
N GLY A 428 20.01 24.62 29.68
CA GLY A 428 19.63 25.61 30.70
C GLY A 428 20.28 25.48 32.08
N GLY A 429 21.55 25.11 32.20
CA GLY A 429 22.19 24.99 33.51
C GLY A 429 23.71 25.04 33.48
N ARG A 430 24.29 26.17 33.93
CA ARG A 430 25.71 26.30 34.25
C ARG A 430 26.16 25.11 35.11
N TRP A 431 27.06 24.30 34.57
CA TRP A 431 27.84 23.31 35.32
C TRP A 431 28.63 24.00 36.45
N LEU A 432 28.13 23.91 37.67
CA LEU A 432 28.92 24.08 38.88
C LEU A 432 28.66 22.90 39.80
N GLY A 433 29.69 22.06 39.95
CA GLY A 433 29.91 21.28 41.17
C GLY A 433 29.45 19.83 41.12
N ARG A 434 30.46 18.95 40.95
CA ARG A 434 30.53 17.55 41.39
C ARG A 434 29.40 17.10 42.32
N ASN A 435 28.74 15.99 42.00
CA ASN A 435 28.59 14.89 42.96
C ASN A 435 28.46 13.53 42.28
N ARG A 436 29.29 12.61 42.75
CA ARG A 436 29.30 11.18 42.42
C ARG A 436 27.96 10.57 42.77
N TRP A 437 27.41 9.75 41.87
CA TRP A 437 26.42 8.76 42.24
C TRP A 437 26.95 7.35 41.98
N ARG A 438 26.98 6.58 43.07
CA ARG A 438 27.31 5.15 43.10
C ARG A 438 26.12 4.39 42.56
N TYR A 439 26.38 3.42 41.69
CA TYR A 439 25.47 2.31 41.41
C TYR A 439 25.14 1.56 42.71
N GLN A 440 23.85 1.40 43.00
CA GLN A 440 23.36 0.28 43.81
C GLN A 440 22.28 -0.44 43.00
N ARG A 441 22.61 -1.67 42.60
CA ARG A 441 21.68 -2.71 42.18
C ARG A 441 20.73 -3.02 43.34
N TRP A 442 19.46 -3.26 43.04
CA TRP A 442 18.76 -4.49 43.40
C TRP A 442 17.77 -4.84 42.29
#